data_AF-A0A6V7M3T9-F1
#
_entry.id   AF-A0A6V7M3T9-F1
#
_cell.length_a   1.000
_cell.length_b   1.000
_cell.length_c   1.000
_cell.angle_alpha   90.00
_cell.angle_beta   90.00
_cell.angle_gamma   90.00
#
_symmetry.space_group_name_H-M   'P 1'
#
loop_
_entity.id
_entity.type
_entity.pdbx_description
1 polymer ?
#
loop_
_entity_poly.entity_id
_entity_poly.type
_entity_poly.pdbx_seq_one_letter_code
_entity_poly.pdbx_strand_id
1 'polypeptide(L)'
;CKRWRAVSSLAWNDVKELDLMYTLPFNAESGRENLYNRINEYASRVIKKSGRYLNKLRIGDPCSCRHLWLIGQHCKNLTKLELHFQFYDKYYFEVFSQLPKLKNIEIHEINKHIRKDILPFLPSASLQEIHFFGEPNYDPKTDFPPLPKIPLL
;
A
#
# COMPACT_ATOMS: atom_id res chain seq x y z
N CYS A 1 -8.90 32.77 5.26
CA CYS A 1 -7.82 33.30 4.40
C CYS A 1 -7.84 32.60 3.03
N LYS A 2 -8.25 33.28 1.94
CA LYS A 2 -8.47 32.67 0.60
C LYS A 2 -7.18 32.41 -0.19
N ARG A 3 -6.10 33.14 0.12
CA ARG A 3 -4.82 33.13 -0.64
C ARG A 3 -4.05 31.81 -0.48
N TRP A 4 -4.09 31.19 0.70
CA TRP A 4 -3.39 29.92 0.97
C TRP A 4 -3.98 28.70 0.25
N ARG A 5 -5.29 28.72 -0.08
CA ARG A 5 -5.91 27.63 -0.86
C ARG A 5 -5.37 27.60 -2.29
N ALA A 6 -5.20 28.76 -2.93
CA ALA A 6 -4.67 28.88 -4.29
C ALA A 6 -3.17 28.57 -4.38
N VAL A 7 -2.38 28.95 -3.37
CA VAL A 7 -0.96 28.55 -3.28
C VAL A 7 -0.84 27.03 -3.09
N SER A 8 -1.76 26.40 -2.34
CA SER A 8 -1.70 24.94 -2.15
C SER A 8 -1.92 24.16 -3.43
N SER A 9 -2.80 24.60 -4.34
CA SER A 9 -3.04 23.85 -5.60
C SER A 9 -1.85 23.88 -6.54
N LEU A 10 -1.13 25.00 -6.61
CA LEU A 10 0.12 25.09 -7.36
C LEU A 10 1.21 24.21 -6.74
N ALA A 11 1.34 24.24 -5.41
CA ALA A 11 2.29 23.38 -4.71
C ALA A 11 2.02 21.88 -4.94
N TRP A 12 0.75 21.46 -5.03
CA TRP A 12 0.42 20.07 -5.34
C TRP A 12 0.71 19.67 -6.80
N ASN A 13 0.71 20.62 -7.76
CA ASN A 13 1.05 20.30 -9.15
C ASN A 13 2.46 19.73 -9.27
N ASP A 14 3.38 20.19 -8.41
CA ASP A 14 4.78 19.79 -8.42
C ASP A 14 5.01 18.46 -7.69
N VAL A 15 4.06 18.02 -6.86
CA VAL A 15 4.12 16.74 -6.16
C VAL A 15 3.75 15.62 -7.14
N LYS A 16 4.77 14.98 -7.73
CA LYS A 16 4.59 13.81 -8.61
C LYS A 16 4.70 12.48 -7.88
N GLU A 17 5.33 12.49 -6.72
CA GLU A 17 5.64 11.30 -5.94
C GLU A 17 5.16 11.52 -4.51
N LEU A 18 4.49 10.52 -3.94
CA LEU A 18 4.02 10.56 -2.58
C LEU A 18 4.37 9.23 -1.90
N ASP A 19 5.04 9.33 -0.76
CA ASP A 19 5.29 8.20 0.13
C ASP A 19 4.46 8.38 1.41
N LEU A 20 3.56 7.43 1.65
CA LEU A 20 2.70 7.37 2.83
C LEU A 20 3.09 6.23 3.77
N MET A 21 4.22 5.57 3.53
CA MET A 21 4.78 4.67 4.52
C MET A 21 5.32 5.48 5.69
N TYR A 22 4.87 5.13 6.89
CA TYR A 22 5.28 5.81 8.10
C TYR A 22 5.75 4.77 9.11
N THR A 23 6.96 4.93 9.64
CA THR A 23 7.41 4.08 10.73
C THR A 23 6.81 4.60 12.04
N LEU A 24 5.84 3.89 12.61
CA LEU A 24 5.32 4.23 13.93
C LEU A 24 6.42 4.06 14.98
N PRO A 25 6.65 5.04 15.87
CA PRO A 25 7.57 4.85 16.98
C PRO A 25 7.03 3.75 17.90
N PHE A 26 7.90 2.78 18.20
CA PHE A 26 7.58 1.48 18.80
C PHE A 26 6.85 1.56 20.17
N ASN A 27 6.91 2.70 20.87
CA ASN A 27 6.64 2.79 22.31
C ASN A 27 5.26 3.39 22.70
N ALA A 28 4.34 3.60 21.78
CA ALA A 28 3.03 4.19 22.08
C ALA A 28 1.92 3.14 22.31
N GLU A 29 2.06 2.26 23.31
CA GLU A 29 1.05 1.22 23.57
C GLU A 29 -0.31 1.80 23.98
N SER A 30 -0.33 2.89 24.76
CA SER A 30 -1.54 3.65 25.05
C SER A 30 -1.74 4.76 24.02
N GLY A 31 -2.69 4.59 23.09
CA GLY A 31 -3.04 5.61 22.08
C GLY A 31 -2.78 5.21 20.62
N ARG A 32 -2.31 3.98 20.36
CA ARG A 32 -2.11 3.41 19.02
C ARG A 32 -3.35 3.53 18.13
N GLU A 33 -4.55 3.24 18.64
CA GLU A 33 -5.78 3.31 17.85
C GLU A 33 -6.11 4.76 17.43
N ASN A 34 -5.97 5.72 18.35
CA ASN A 34 -6.16 7.13 18.04
C ASN A 34 -5.14 7.65 17.02
N LEU A 35 -3.89 7.20 17.12
CA LEU A 35 -2.85 7.56 16.16
C LEU A 35 -3.10 6.93 14.79
N TYR A 36 -3.46 5.64 14.75
CA TYR A 36 -3.82 4.93 13.53
C TYR A 36 -4.97 5.63 12.80
N ASN A 37 -6.05 5.95 13.51
CA ASN A 37 -7.20 6.65 12.94
C ASN A 37 -6.80 8.03 12.38
N ARG A 38 -5.99 8.79 13.12
CA ARG A 38 -5.49 10.10 12.66
C ARG A 38 -4.63 9.99 11.41
N ILE A 39 -3.73 9.01 11.34
CA ILE A 39 -2.89 8.77 10.17
C ILE A 39 -3.75 8.42 8.96
N ASN A 40 -4.72 7.53 9.13
CA ASN A 40 -5.62 7.13 8.06
C ASN A 40 -6.50 8.32 7.59
N GLU A 41 -7.01 9.14 8.50
CA GLU A 41 -7.71 10.37 8.14
C GLU A 41 -6.83 11.35 7.37
N TYR A 42 -5.58 11.51 7.81
CA TYR A 42 -4.63 12.41 7.16
C TYR A 42 -4.25 11.93 5.76
N ALA A 43 -3.89 10.65 5.62
CA ALA A 43 -3.60 9.99 4.35
C ALA A 43 -4.77 10.15 3.37
N SER A 44 -6.00 9.90 3.83
CA SER A 44 -7.21 10.13 3.04
C SER A 44 -7.35 11.57 2.53
N ARG A 45 -7.06 12.57 3.37
CA ARG A 45 -7.12 14.00 2.97
C ARG A 45 -6.02 14.34 1.97
N VAL A 46 -4.82 13.79 2.14
CA VAL A 46 -3.69 14.00 1.21
C VAL A 46 -4.03 13.40 -0.15
N ILE A 47 -4.41 12.12 -0.22
CA ILE A 47 -4.77 11.43 -1.48
C ILE A 47 -5.86 12.19 -2.24
N LYS A 48 -6.91 12.65 -1.55
CA LYS A 48 -8.01 13.42 -2.18
C LYS A 48 -7.54 14.74 -2.80
N LYS A 49 -6.52 15.38 -2.23
CA LYS A 49 -6.00 16.68 -2.70
C LYS A 49 -4.92 16.52 -3.76
N SER A 50 -4.00 15.58 -3.57
CA SER A 50 -2.82 15.41 -4.42
C SER A 50 -3.03 14.41 -5.54
N GLY A 51 -3.98 13.47 -5.42
CA GLY A 51 -4.08 12.29 -6.28
C GLY A 51 -4.02 12.58 -7.78
N ARG A 52 -4.70 13.63 -8.25
CA ARG A 52 -4.72 13.99 -9.67
C ARG A 52 -3.35 14.40 -10.24
N TYR A 53 -2.38 14.68 -9.39
CA TYR A 53 -1.03 15.12 -9.76
C TYR A 53 0.02 14.02 -9.63
N LEU A 54 -0.31 12.94 -8.91
CA LEU A 54 0.62 11.86 -8.61
C LEU A 54 0.85 10.97 -9.82
N ASN A 55 2.12 10.71 -10.07
CA ASN A 55 2.61 9.68 -10.99
C ASN A 55 3.08 8.45 -10.22
N LYS A 56 3.62 8.64 -9.00
CA LYS A 56 4.06 7.54 -8.13
C LYS A 56 3.45 7.65 -6.74
N LEU A 57 3.02 6.52 -6.21
CA LEU A 57 2.47 6.41 -4.86
C LEU A 57 3.01 5.16 -4.20
N ARG A 58 3.58 5.33 -3.02
CA ARG A 58 3.93 4.26 -2.09
C ARG A 58 3.04 4.35 -0.87
N ILE A 59 2.38 3.26 -0.50
CA ILE A 59 1.46 3.21 0.64
C ILE A 59 1.54 1.85 1.31
N GLY A 60 1.49 1.87 2.65
CA GLY A 60 1.55 0.67 3.46
C GLY A 60 1.22 0.97 4.91
N ASP A 61 1.51 0.03 5.82
CA ASP A 61 1.33 0.25 7.26
C ASP A 61 1.99 1.57 7.71
N PRO A 62 1.32 2.42 8.52
CA PRO A 62 0.03 2.26 9.20
C PRO A 62 -1.21 2.63 8.39
N CYS A 63 -1.10 2.89 7.09
CA CYS A 63 -2.29 3.13 6.26
C CYS A 63 -3.08 1.82 6.08
N SER A 64 -4.40 1.92 6.15
CA SER A 64 -5.31 0.83 5.84
C SER A 64 -5.41 0.62 4.33
N CYS A 65 -5.60 -0.63 3.91
CA CYS A 65 -5.96 -1.01 2.54
C CYS A 65 -7.26 -0.35 2.05
N ARG A 66 -8.11 0.19 2.93
CA ARG A 66 -9.27 1.03 2.57
C ARG A 66 -8.90 2.25 1.70
N HIS A 67 -7.65 2.73 1.78
CA HIS A 67 -7.17 3.81 0.93
C HIS A 67 -7.09 3.44 -0.55
N LEU A 68 -7.01 2.15 -0.89
CA LEU A 68 -6.98 1.69 -2.28
C LEU A 68 -8.18 2.26 -3.04
N TRP A 69 -9.39 2.23 -2.48
CA TRP A 69 -10.56 2.82 -3.15
C TRP A 69 -10.39 4.33 -3.46
N LEU A 70 -9.81 5.09 -2.53
CA LEU A 70 -9.52 6.52 -2.76
C LEU A 70 -8.45 6.72 -3.83
N ILE A 71 -7.46 5.83 -3.90
CA ILE A 71 -6.42 5.85 -4.94
C ILE A 71 -7.07 5.66 -6.31
N GLY A 72 -7.94 4.66 -6.46
CA GLY A 72 -8.69 4.42 -7.69
C GLY A 72 -9.49 5.64 -8.14
N GLN A 73 -10.15 6.32 -7.20
CA GLN A 73 -10.97 7.49 -7.52
C GLN A 73 -10.16 8.74 -7.90
N HIS A 74 -9.08 9.02 -7.16
CA HIS A 74 -8.40 10.31 -7.24
C HIS A 74 -7.09 10.29 -8.04
N CYS A 75 -6.41 9.14 -8.17
CA CYS A 75 -5.05 9.04 -8.71
C CYS A 75 -5.02 8.62 -10.19
N LYS A 76 -5.78 9.31 -11.06
CA LYS A 76 -5.93 8.92 -12.47
C LYS A 76 -4.66 9.03 -13.33
N ASN A 77 -3.65 9.75 -12.85
CA ASN A 77 -2.36 9.91 -13.53
C ASN A 77 -1.28 8.95 -13.03
N LEU A 78 -1.63 8.06 -12.09
CA LEU A 78 -0.67 7.18 -11.45
C LEU A 78 -0.09 6.18 -12.46
N THR A 79 1.24 6.15 -12.55
CA THR A 79 2.01 5.23 -13.40
C THR A 79 2.72 4.15 -12.59
N LYS A 80 3.07 4.43 -11.32
CA LYS A 80 3.67 3.46 -10.40
C LYS A 80 2.91 3.42 -9.08
N LEU A 81 2.54 2.22 -8.64
CA LEU A 81 1.91 1.97 -7.35
C LEU A 81 2.70 0.91 -6.59
N GLU A 82 3.08 1.23 -5.36
CA GLU A 82 3.80 0.34 -4.46
C GLU A 82 2.99 0.14 -3.18
N LEU A 83 2.65 -1.11 -2.87
CA LEU A 83 1.78 -1.50 -1.78
C LEU A 83 2.55 -2.33 -0.74
N HIS A 84 2.44 -1.95 0.54
CA HIS A 84 3.06 -2.63 1.69
C HIS A 84 2.01 -2.85 2.78
N PHE A 85 1.04 -3.74 2.52
CA PHE A 85 0.02 -4.10 3.50
C PHE A 85 0.21 -5.53 3.99
N GLN A 86 0.07 -5.74 5.30
CA GLN A 86 0.04 -7.08 5.88
C GLN A 86 -1.17 -7.91 5.42
N PHE A 87 -2.28 -7.24 5.05
CA PHE A 87 -3.52 -7.90 4.64
C PHE A 87 -4.12 -7.22 3.41
N TYR A 88 -4.27 -8.02 2.34
CA TYR A 88 -4.96 -7.62 1.13
C TYR A 88 -6.34 -8.28 1.07
N ASP A 89 -7.39 -7.47 1.03
CA ASP A 89 -8.74 -7.97 0.71
C ASP A 89 -8.92 -8.00 -0.82
N LYS A 90 -9.51 -9.07 -1.34
CA LYS A 90 -9.76 -9.28 -2.77
C LYS A 90 -10.52 -8.13 -3.41
N TYR A 91 -11.45 -7.52 -2.67
CA TYR A 91 -12.30 -6.43 -3.17
C TYR A 91 -11.50 -5.17 -3.50
N TYR A 92 -10.32 -5.00 -2.91
CA TYR A 92 -9.52 -3.80 -3.20
C TYR A 92 -8.73 -3.90 -4.49
N PHE A 93 -8.52 -5.09 -5.05
CA PHE A 93 -7.79 -5.22 -6.33
C PHE A 93 -8.58 -4.68 -7.52
N GLU A 94 -9.92 -4.63 -7.42
CA GLU A 94 -10.80 -3.96 -8.40
C GLU A 94 -10.38 -2.52 -8.68
N VAL A 95 -9.69 -1.87 -7.73
CA VAL A 95 -9.17 -0.51 -7.89
C VAL A 95 -8.23 -0.37 -9.10
N PHE A 96 -7.45 -1.41 -9.44
CA PHE A 96 -6.42 -1.27 -10.47
C PHE A 96 -7.03 -1.01 -11.85
N SER A 97 -8.23 -1.53 -12.10
CA SER A 97 -9.02 -1.22 -13.29
C SER A 97 -9.36 0.26 -13.44
N GLN A 98 -9.35 1.03 -12.35
CA GLN A 98 -9.67 2.45 -12.32
C GLN A 98 -8.45 3.36 -12.57
N LEU A 99 -7.27 2.77 -12.77
CA LEU A 99 -5.98 3.46 -12.94
C LEU A 99 -5.45 3.28 -14.38
N PRO A 100 -5.96 4.06 -15.35
CA PRO A 100 -5.77 3.80 -16.79
C PRO A 100 -4.34 4.04 -17.29
N LYS A 101 -3.47 4.65 -16.47
CA LYS A 101 -2.08 4.94 -16.81
C LYS A 101 -1.08 4.11 -16.02
N LEU A 102 -1.56 3.17 -15.20
CA LEU A 102 -0.72 2.38 -14.32
C LEU A 102 0.14 1.43 -15.15
N LYS A 103 1.45 1.57 -15.03
CA LYS A 103 2.44 0.79 -15.75
C LYS A 103 3.12 -0.22 -14.83
N ASN A 104 3.40 0.17 -13.60
CA ASN A 104 4.19 -0.62 -12.68
C ASN A 104 3.41 -0.82 -11.37
N ILE A 105 3.25 -2.07 -10.96
CA ILE A 105 2.68 -2.43 -9.67
C ILE A 105 3.71 -3.23 -8.90
N GLU A 106 3.99 -2.79 -7.68
CA GLU A 106 4.78 -3.53 -6.71
C GLU A 106 3.88 -3.86 -5.52
N ILE A 107 3.79 -5.14 -5.18
CA ILE A 107 3.06 -5.59 -4.00
C ILE A 107 4.06 -6.30 -3.09
N HIS A 108 4.21 -5.79 -1.88
CA HIS A 108 5.08 -6.30 -0.85
C HIS A 108 4.28 -6.99 0.24
N GLU A 109 4.98 -7.77 1.07
CA GLU A 109 4.39 -8.55 2.17
C GLU A 109 3.30 -9.52 1.69
N ILE A 110 3.52 -10.11 0.51
CA ILE A 110 2.62 -11.11 -0.04
C ILE A 110 2.76 -12.38 0.78
N ASN A 111 1.92 -12.49 1.79
CA ASN A 111 1.63 -13.73 2.48
C ASN A 111 0.79 -14.65 1.58
N LYS A 112 0.39 -15.83 2.08
CA LYS A 112 -0.27 -16.95 1.35
C LYS A 112 -1.60 -16.60 0.63
N HIS A 113 -1.96 -15.33 0.53
CA HIS A 113 -3.29 -14.84 0.18
C HIS A 113 -3.39 -14.05 -1.12
N ILE A 114 -2.29 -13.77 -1.85
CA ILE A 114 -2.44 -13.33 -3.25
C ILE A 114 -2.86 -14.52 -4.08
N ARG A 115 -4.18 -14.57 -4.28
CA ARG A 115 -4.85 -15.57 -5.07
C ARG A 115 -4.78 -15.16 -6.54
N LYS A 116 -4.93 -16.16 -7.42
CA LYS A 116 -4.97 -15.98 -8.88
C LYS A 116 -6.09 -15.04 -9.35
N ASP A 117 -7.03 -14.72 -8.47
CA ASP A 117 -8.17 -13.83 -8.69
C ASP A 117 -7.79 -12.34 -8.77
N ILE A 118 -6.54 -11.96 -8.48
CA ILE A 118 -6.06 -10.58 -8.69
C ILE A 118 -5.90 -10.23 -10.18
N LEU A 119 -5.51 -11.22 -11.00
CA LEU A 119 -5.10 -10.99 -12.38
C LEU A 119 -6.18 -10.33 -13.26
N PRO A 120 -7.47 -10.69 -13.16
CA PRO A 120 -8.52 -10.04 -13.92
C PRO A 120 -8.71 -8.55 -13.65
N PHE A 121 -8.25 -8.05 -12.50
CA PHE A 121 -8.44 -6.65 -12.12
C PHE A 121 -7.29 -5.74 -12.54
N LEU A 122 -6.19 -6.31 -13.03
CA LEU A 122 -5.03 -5.58 -13.49
C LEU A 122 -5.35 -4.81 -14.79
N PRO A 123 -4.88 -3.56 -14.95
CA PRO A 123 -5.15 -2.74 -16.12
C PRO A 123 -4.29 -3.20 -17.30
N SER A 124 -4.68 -4.30 -17.94
CA SER A 124 -3.92 -4.99 -18.99
C SER A 124 -3.53 -4.10 -20.18
N ALA A 125 -4.27 -3.03 -20.46
CA ALA A 125 -3.97 -2.09 -21.53
C ALA A 125 -2.77 -1.17 -21.23
N SER A 126 -2.46 -0.90 -19.97
CA SER A 126 -1.38 0.03 -19.58
C SER A 126 -0.25 -0.63 -18.81
N LEU A 127 -0.51 -1.76 -18.17
CA LEU A 127 0.43 -2.42 -17.26
C LEU A 127 1.59 -3.06 -18.01
N GLN A 128 2.80 -2.80 -17.54
CA GLN A 128 4.07 -3.24 -18.13
C GLN A 128 4.83 -4.16 -17.17
N GLU A 129 4.81 -3.85 -15.88
CA GLU A 129 5.60 -4.55 -14.86
C GLU A 129 4.75 -4.85 -13.62
N ILE A 130 4.89 -6.08 -13.11
CA ILE A 130 4.25 -6.53 -11.87
C ILE A 130 5.29 -7.25 -11.03
N HIS A 131 5.59 -6.69 -9.87
CA HIS A 131 6.55 -7.27 -8.95
C HIS A 131 5.84 -7.69 -7.69
N PHE A 132 6.05 -8.95 -7.32
CA PHE A 132 5.49 -9.56 -6.13
C PHE A 132 6.64 -9.88 -5.18
N PHE A 133 6.67 -9.23 -4.02
CA PHE A 133 7.63 -9.49 -2.96
C PHE A 133 6.92 -10.18 -1.80
N GLY A 134 7.30 -11.43 -1.56
CA GLY A 134 6.88 -12.19 -0.38
C GLY A 134 8.09 -12.49 0.49
N GLU A 135 7.91 -12.50 1.80
CA GLU A 135 8.89 -13.16 2.65
C GLU A 135 8.78 -14.69 2.43
N PRO A 136 9.90 -15.42 2.39
CA PRO A 136 9.85 -16.87 2.46
C PRO A 136 9.10 -17.23 3.75
N ASN A 137 8.01 -18.00 3.63
CA ASN A 137 7.30 -18.54 4.78
C ASN A 137 8.30 -19.38 5.57
N TYR A 138 8.90 -18.80 6.61
CA TYR A 138 9.64 -19.57 7.58
C TYR A 138 8.59 -20.24 8.46
N ASP A 139 8.37 -21.54 8.28
CA ASP A 139 7.59 -22.33 9.20
C ASP A 139 8.58 -23.07 10.11
N PRO A 140 8.77 -22.61 11.36
CA PRO A 140 9.74 -23.21 12.28
C PRO A 140 9.49 -24.71 12.49
N LYS A 141 8.27 -25.20 12.23
CA LYS A 141 7.90 -26.61 12.40
C LYS A 141 8.31 -27.49 11.22
N THR A 142 8.39 -26.93 10.01
CA THR A 142 8.82 -27.69 8.82
C THR A 142 10.28 -27.49 8.50
N ASP A 143 10.81 -26.31 8.82
CA ASP A 143 12.14 -25.90 8.37
C ASP A 143 13.23 -26.25 9.38
N PHE A 144 12.84 -26.54 10.64
CA PHE A 144 13.72 -27.02 11.70
C PHE A 144 13.13 -28.29 12.31
N PRO A 145 13.48 -29.49 11.80
CA PRO A 145 13.05 -30.72 12.44
C PRO A 145 13.51 -30.73 13.91
N PRO A 146 12.69 -31.27 14.84
CA PRO A 146 13.08 -31.35 16.24
C PRO A 146 14.44 -32.04 16.34
N LEU A 147 15.35 -31.43 17.11
CA LEU A 147 16.67 -32.01 17.34
C LEU A 147 16.51 -33.46 17.81
N PRO A 148 17.32 -34.40 17.29
CA PRO A 148 17.25 -35.78 17.73
C PRO A 148 17.40 -35.83 19.26
N LYS A 149 16.47 -36.51 19.93
CA LYS A 149 16.54 -36.69 21.37
C LYS A 149 17.82 -37.43 21.70
N ILE A 150 18.79 -36.74 22.29
CA ILE A 150 20.02 -37.35 22.78
C ILE A 150 19.63 -38.11 24.07
N PRO A 151 19.82 -39.44 24.15
CA PRO A 151 19.58 -40.17 25.38
C PRO A 151 20.56 -39.67 26.45
N LEU A 152 20.02 -39.30 27.61
CA LEU A 152 20.83 -38.99 28.78
C LEU A 152 21.44 -40.31 29.28
N LEU A 153 22.78 -40.37 29.28
CA LEU A 153 23.58 -41.45 29.88
C LEU A 153 23.64 -41.30 31.40
#